data_AF-A0A931W913-F1
#
_entry.id   AF-A0A931W913-F1
#
_cell.length_a   1.000
_cell.length_b   1.000
_cell.length_c   1.000
_cell.angle_alpha   90.00
_cell.angle_beta   90.00
_cell.angle_gamma   90.00
#
_symmetry.space_group_name_H-M   'P 1'
#
loop_
_entity.id
_entity.type
_entity.pdbx_description
1 polymer ?
#
loop_
_entity_poly.entity_id
_entity_poly.type
_entity_poly.pdbx_seq_one_letter_code
_entity_poly.pdbx_strand_id
1 'polypeptide(L)'
;MAIIAVLAVVVFVALNPAQRLEDTRDAKRVSDTQTILTAIHASIVDNAGALPSGLTAGMSQTQIGTAATGCGGTVGVCSITPTGCVDLTTPLANYLNTIPIDPTGGTTYTAAETGYSVVVSAAGLVTVTACGTEGATTISASR
;
A
#
# COMPACT_ATOMS: atom_id res chain seq x y z
N MET A 1 32.37 31.45 28.47
CA MET A 1 31.31 30.43 28.33
C MET A 1 30.12 31.00 27.55
N ALA A 2 30.31 31.44 26.30
CA ALA A 2 29.23 32.06 25.50
C ALA A 2 29.06 31.41 24.11
N ILE A 3 30.15 30.89 23.54
CA ILE A 3 30.16 30.24 22.22
C ILE A 3 29.46 28.86 22.24
N ILE A 4 29.57 28.10 23.35
CA ILE A 4 28.94 26.77 23.46
C ILE A 4 27.40 26.88 23.53
N ALA A 5 26.88 27.93 24.16
CA ALA A 5 25.43 28.16 24.26
C ALA A 5 24.80 28.49 22.89
N VAL A 6 25.51 29.26 22.05
CA VAL A 6 25.02 29.61 20.70
C VAL A 6 25.06 28.40 19.76
N LEU A 7 26.13 27.60 19.80
CA LEU A 7 26.23 26.38 18.97
C LEU A 7 25.14 25.34 19.31
N ALA A 8 24.76 25.21 20.58
CA ALA A 8 23.70 24.27 21.00
C ALA A 8 22.30 24.64 20.48
N VAL A 9 22.03 25.93 20.27
CA VAL A 9 20.71 26.43 19.80
C VAL A 9 20.49 26.15 18.30
N VAL A 10 21.55 26.15 17.49
CA VAL A 10 21.41 25.99 16.03
C VAL A 10 21.14 24.53 15.60
N VAL A 11 21.58 23.55 16.39
CA VAL A 11 21.34 22.12 16.08
C VAL A 11 19.86 21.74 16.22
N PHE A 12 19.07 22.50 17.00
CA PHE A 12 17.64 22.24 17.19
C PHE A 12 16.74 22.70 16.02
N VAL A 13 17.29 23.39 15.01
CA VAL A 13 16.48 24.02 13.93
C VAL A 13 16.39 23.19 12.65
N ALA A 14 17.10 22.05 12.53
CA ALA A 14 17.26 21.36 11.24
C ALA A 14 16.45 20.06 11.05
N LEU A 15 15.69 19.60 12.04
CA LEU A 15 14.88 18.39 11.92
C LEU A 15 13.41 18.81 11.89
N ASN A 16 12.76 18.69 10.73
CA ASN A 16 11.30 18.65 10.67
C ASN A 16 10.86 17.26 11.17
N PRO A 17 10.44 17.09 12.44
CA PRO A 17 10.02 15.79 12.94
C PRO A 17 8.86 15.20 12.13
N ALA A 18 8.01 16.06 11.57
CA ALA A 18 6.91 15.67 10.68
C ALA A 18 7.41 14.88 9.45
N GLN A 19 8.46 15.37 8.80
CA GLN A 19 9.02 14.75 7.59
C GLN A 19 9.64 13.38 7.88
N ARG A 20 10.31 13.21 9.02
CA ARG A 20 10.86 11.89 9.42
C ARG A 20 9.76 10.85 9.71
N LEU A 21 8.60 11.31 10.19
CA LEU A 21 7.46 10.43 10.41
C LEU A 21 6.80 10.04 9.08
N GLU A 22 6.71 10.98 8.13
CA GLU A 22 6.28 10.69 6.74
C GLU A 22 7.19 9.67 6.08
N ASP A 23 8.52 9.89 6.10
CA ASP A 23 9.51 8.97 5.53
C ASP A 23 9.39 7.56 6.13
N THR A 24 9.11 7.45 7.44
CA THR A 24 8.94 6.16 8.12
C THR A 24 7.67 5.44 7.65
N ARG A 25 6.57 6.16 7.43
CA ARG A 25 5.31 5.58 6.94
C ARG A 25 5.44 5.16 5.48
N ASP A 26 6.08 5.98 4.65
CA ASP A 26 6.34 5.64 3.25
C ASP A 26 7.29 4.44 3.12
N ALA A 27 8.33 4.34 3.95
CA ALA A 27 9.18 3.14 4.02
C ALA A 27 8.37 1.88 4.37
N LYS A 28 7.40 2.00 5.29
CA LYS A 28 6.48 0.91 5.63
C LYS A 28 5.57 0.55 4.44
N ARG A 29 5.00 1.53 3.72
CA ARG A 29 4.20 1.29 2.50
C ARG A 29 4.99 0.57 1.41
N VAL A 30 6.27 0.92 1.21
CA VAL A 30 7.16 0.21 0.29
C VAL A 30 7.30 -1.26 0.68
N SER A 31 7.55 -1.54 1.97
CA SER A 31 7.66 -2.91 2.46
C SER A 31 6.33 -3.68 2.31
N ASP A 32 5.21 -3.03 2.62
CA ASP A 32 3.88 -3.63 2.59
C ASP A 32 3.45 -3.96 1.16
N THR A 33 3.62 -3.03 0.19
CA THR A 33 3.34 -3.28 -1.24
C THR A 33 4.18 -4.44 -1.81
N GLN A 34 5.46 -4.51 -1.46
CA GLN A 34 6.34 -5.61 -1.87
C GLN A 34 5.94 -6.95 -1.24
N THR A 35 5.50 -6.93 0.02
CA THR A 35 5.02 -8.13 0.72
C THR A 35 3.75 -8.68 0.06
N ILE A 36 2.78 -7.80 -0.24
CA ILE A 36 1.54 -8.17 -0.94
C ILE A 36 1.85 -8.72 -2.33
N LEU A 37 2.70 -8.03 -3.10
CA LEU A 37 3.07 -8.46 -4.45
C LEU A 37 3.79 -9.81 -4.45
N THR A 38 4.70 -10.03 -3.50
CA THR A 38 5.42 -11.30 -3.36
C THR A 38 4.46 -12.43 -2.98
N ALA A 39 3.50 -12.17 -2.10
CA ALA A 39 2.47 -13.16 -1.75
C ALA A 39 1.57 -13.53 -2.94
N ILE A 40 1.13 -12.52 -3.73
CA ILE A 40 0.37 -12.76 -4.96
C ILE A 40 1.19 -13.58 -5.95
N HIS A 41 2.45 -13.21 -6.17
CA HIS A 41 3.32 -13.93 -7.09
C HIS A 41 3.61 -15.37 -6.64
N ALA A 42 3.82 -15.59 -5.34
CA ALA A 42 3.99 -16.94 -4.78
C ALA A 42 2.73 -17.80 -4.99
N SER A 43 1.54 -17.22 -4.78
CA SER A 43 0.27 -17.86 -5.08
C SER A 43 0.16 -18.25 -6.57
N ILE A 44 0.57 -17.36 -7.49
CA ILE A 44 0.56 -17.64 -8.93
C ILE A 44 1.51 -18.80 -9.28
N VAL A 45 2.72 -18.81 -8.72
CA VAL A 45 3.73 -19.86 -8.97
C VAL A 45 3.23 -21.23 -8.50
N ASP A 46 2.65 -21.30 -7.30
CA ASP A 46 2.16 -22.56 -6.74
C ASP A 46 0.88 -23.07 -7.44
N ASN A 47 0.05 -22.16 -7.97
CA ASN A 47 -1.17 -22.50 -8.69
C ASN A 47 -0.96 -22.59 -10.21
N ALA A 48 0.25 -22.97 -10.65
CA ALA A 48 0.61 -23.21 -12.05
C ALA A 48 0.28 -22.03 -13.00
N GLY A 49 0.44 -20.80 -12.53
CA GLY A 49 0.18 -19.58 -13.29
C GLY A 49 -1.24 -19.02 -13.13
N ALA A 50 -2.11 -19.64 -12.33
CA ALA A 50 -3.45 -19.13 -12.08
C ALA A 50 -3.41 -17.93 -11.11
N LEU A 51 -4.16 -16.88 -11.45
CA LEU A 51 -4.33 -15.71 -10.56
C LEU A 51 -5.13 -16.09 -9.31
N PRO A 52 -4.83 -15.49 -8.15
CA PRO A 52 -5.62 -15.65 -6.94
C PRO A 52 -7.10 -15.27 -7.19
N SER A 53 -8.03 -15.96 -6.53
CA SER A 53 -9.46 -15.68 -6.67
C SER A 53 -9.77 -14.21 -6.35
N GLY A 54 -10.51 -13.55 -7.24
CA GLY A 54 -10.80 -12.11 -7.15
C GLY A 54 -9.91 -11.25 -8.04
N LEU A 55 -8.78 -11.76 -8.52
CA LEU A 55 -7.95 -11.11 -9.53
C LEU A 55 -8.23 -11.70 -10.91
N THR A 56 -8.37 -10.84 -11.91
CA THR A 56 -8.55 -11.23 -13.32
C THR A 56 -7.65 -10.39 -14.22
N ALA A 57 -7.13 -10.99 -15.29
CA ALA A 57 -6.31 -10.26 -16.24
C ALA A 57 -7.12 -9.13 -16.90
N GLY A 58 -6.55 -7.94 -16.96
CA GLY A 58 -7.22 -6.75 -17.46
C GLY A 58 -8.21 -6.10 -16.49
N MET A 59 -8.20 -6.47 -15.20
CA MET A 59 -9.02 -5.78 -14.21
C MET A 59 -8.57 -4.34 -14.01
N SER A 60 -9.54 -3.44 -13.80
CA SER A 60 -9.27 -2.06 -13.39
C SER A 60 -8.64 -2.02 -12.00
N GLN A 61 -8.02 -0.88 -11.67
CA GLN A 61 -7.48 -0.64 -10.34
C GLN A 61 -8.58 -0.83 -9.28
N THR A 62 -8.35 -1.79 -8.38
CA THR A 62 -9.31 -2.23 -7.36
C THR A 62 -8.62 -2.17 -6.00
N GLN A 63 -9.31 -1.66 -4.98
CA GLN A 63 -8.75 -1.61 -3.64
C GLN A 63 -8.80 -2.98 -2.97
N ILE A 64 -7.78 -3.31 -2.18
CA ILE A 64 -7.71 -4.53 -1.39
C ILE A 64 -8.43 -4.31 -0.07
N GLY A 65 -9.30 -5.24 0.30
CA GLY A 65 -10.04 -5.19 1.55
C GLY A 65 -11.26 -6.09 1.55
N THR A 66 -11.89 -6.23 2.72
CA THR A 66 -13.07 -7.09 2.90
C THR A 66 -14.40 -6.38 2.68
N ALA A 67 -14.40 -5.06 2.41
CA ALA A 67 -15.62 -4.30 2.20
C ALA A 67 -16.26 -4.59 0.83
N ALA A 68 -17.54 -4.97 0.84
CA ALA A 68 -18.31 -5.22 -0.38
C ALA A 68 -18.69 -3.92 -1.13
N THR A 69 -18.69 -2.78 -0.44
CA THR A 69 -18.97 -1.44 -0.96
C THR A 69 -18.11 -0.40 -0.26
N GLY A 70 -17.94 0.79 -0.84
CA GLY A 70 -17.20 1.91 -0.23
C GLY A 70 -15.78 2.08 -0.77
N CYS A 71 -15.25 1.06 -1.45
CA CYS A 71 -13.89 1.05 -1.97
C CYS A 71 -13.69 1.86 -3.26
N GLY A 72 -14.80 2.24 -3.91
CA GLY A 72 -14.76 3.00 -5.16
C GLY A 72 -14.53 4.50 -4.93
N GLY A 73 -13.85 5.13 -5.89
CA GLY A 73 -13.56 6.56 -5.87
C GLY A 73 -12.07 6.87 -5.75
N THR A 74 -11.77 8.12 -5.41
CA THR A 74 -10.38 8.57 -5.22
C THR A 74 -9.95 8.31 -3.79
N VAL A 75 -9.04 7.36 -3.62
CA VAL A 75 -8.40 7.05 -2.32
C VAL A 75 -6.96 7.53 -2.42
N GLY A 76 -6.67 8.69 -1.84
CA GLY A 76 -5.38 9.37 -1.98
C GLY A 76 -4.94 9.48 -3.45
N VAL A 77 -3.86 8.80 -3.85
CA VAL A 77 -3.32 8.80 -5.23
C VAL A 77 -3.95 7.76 -6.15
N CYS A 78 -4.77 6.85 -5.63
CA CYS A 78 -5.43 5.80 -6.42
C CYS A 78 -6.79 6.25 -6.93
N SER A 79 -7.14 5.82 -8.15
CA SER A 79 -8.49 5.98 -8.70
C SER A 79 -9.15 4.61 -8.83
N ILE A 80 -9.94 4.25 -7.82
CA ILE A 80 -10.57 2.94 -7.73
C ILE A 80 -11.88 2.97 -8.51
N THR A 81 -11.97 2.12 -9.53
CA THR A 81 -13.16 2.05 -10.39
C THR A 81 -14.28 1.20 -9.78
N PRO A 82 -14.01 -0.01 -9.26
CA PRO A 82 -15.06 -0.83 -8.66
C PRO A 82 -15.51 -0.27 -7.32
N THR A 83 -16.80 -0.40 -7.02
CA THR A 83 -17.37 0.02 -5.73
C THR A 83 -17.05 -0.93 -4.59
N GLY A 84 -16.78 -2.21 -4.90
CA GLY A 84 -16.37 -3.23 -3.95
C GLY A 84 -14.86 -3.47 -3.96
N CYS A 85 -14.31 -3.80 -2.79
CA CYS A 85 -12.93 -4.21 -2.67
C CYS A 85 -12.72 -5.64 -3.18
N VAL A 86 -11.46 -5.97 -3.45
CA VAL A 86 -11.03 -7.36 -3.66
C VAL A 86 -10.52 -7.93 -2.32
N ASP A 87 -11.20 -8.98 -1.85
CA ASP A 87 -10.78 -9.71 -0.66
C ASP A 87 -9.74 -10.77 -1.03
N LEU A 88 -8.48 -10.49 -0.69
CA LEU A 88 -7.37 -11.41 -0.90
C LEU A 88 -6.99 -12.20 0.37
N THR A 89 -7.74 -12.06 1.47
CA THR A 89 -7.38 -12.67 2.76
C THR A 89 -7.42 -14.19 2.69
N THR A 90 -8.43 -14.75 2.03
CA THR A 90 -8.58 -16.20 1.84
C THR A 90 -7.63 -16.77 0.79
N PRO A 91 -7.46 -16.20 -0.42
CA PRO A 91 -6.56 -16.77 -1.42
C PRO A 91 -5.07 -16.60 -1.07
N LEU A 92 -4.72 -15.61 -0.25
CA LEU A 92 -3.32 -15.39 0.18
C LEU A 92 -3.01 -15.95 1.57
N ALA A 93 -3.94 -16.62 2.25
CA ALA A 93 -3.77 -17.09 3.63
C ALA A 93 -2.52 -17.99 3.83
N ASN A 94 -2.14 -18.76 2.82
CA ASN A 94 -0.95 -19.63 2.85
C ASN A 94 0.37 -18.89 2.58
N TYR A 95 0.31 -17.69 2.04
CA TYR A 95 1.46 -16.88 1.61
C TYR A 95 1.68 -15.66 2.50
N LEU A 96 0.63 -15.24 3.21
CA LEU A 96 0.61 -14.06 4.03
C LEU A 96 -0.40 -14.23 5.17
N ASN A 97 0.07 -14.13 6.42
CA ASN A 97 -0.77 -14.32 7.59
C ASN A 97 -1.86 -13.24 7.73
N THR A 98 -1.55 -12.01 7.34
CA THR A 98 -2.50 -10.89 7.39
C THR A 98 -2.13 -9.86 6.32
N ILE A 99 -3.13 -9.34 5.61
CA ILE A 99 -2.92 -8.25 4.65
C ILE A 99 -2.53 -6.98 5.43
N PRO A 100 -1.39 -6.34 5.11
CA PRO A 100 -1.01 -5.08 5.70
C PRO A 100 -2.09 -4.01 5.49
N ILE A 101 -2.26 -3.17 6.49
CA ILE A 101 -3.12 -1.98 6.43
C ILE A 101 -2.19 -0.78 6.34
N ASP A 102 -2.49 0.16 5.44
CA ASP A 102 -1.68 1.34 5.20
C ASP A 102 -1.61 2.18 6.50
N PRO A 103 -0.39 2.57 6.91
CA PRO A 103 -0.19 3.38 8.10
C PRO A 103 -0.46 4.86 7.77
N THR A 104 -1.70 5.30 7.67
CA THR A 104 -2.00 6.74 7.45
C THR A 104 -1.94 7.57 8.73
N GLY A 105 -1.52 8.83 8.57
CA GLY A 105 -1.52 9.86 9.62
C GLY A 105 -2.83 10.66 9.76
N GLY A 106 -3.94 10.31 9.07
CA GLY A 106 -5.14 11.16 9.07
C GLY A 106 -6.51 10.53 8.72
N THR A 107 -6.58 9.42 7.97
CA THR A 107 -7.84 8.68 7.71
C THR A 107 -7.66 7.21 8.07
N THR A 108 -8.64 6.65 8.77
CA THR A 108 -8.54 5.29 9.35
C THR A 108 -8.73 4.24 8.25
N TYR A 109 -7.63 3.76 7.65
CA TYR A 109 -7.69 2.51 6.90
C TYR A 109 -8.02 1.36 7.85
N THR A 110 -8.77 0.39 7.36
CA THR A 110 -9.23 -0.76 8.15
C THR A 110 -8.97 -2.05 7.38
N ALA A 111 -9.24 -3.21 7.98
CA ALA A 111 -9.22 -4.46 7.22
C ALA A 111 -10.25 -4.46 6.07
N ALA A 112 -11.32 -3.67 6.19
CA ALA A 112 -12.34 -3.51 5.15
C ALA A 112 -11.82 -2.70 3.96
N GLU A 113 -10.98 -1.69 4.23
CA GLU A 113 -10.39 -0.76 3.26
C GLU A 113 -8.93 -0.54 3.63
N THR A 114 -8.03 -1.37 3.09
CA THR A 114 -6.64 -1.43 3.58
C THR A 114 -5.78 -0.24 3.16
N GLY A 115 -6.22 0.54 2.17
CA GLY A 115 -5.44 1.62 1.57
C GLY A 115 -4.42 1.15 0.53
N TYR A 116 -4.41 -0.14 0.19
CA TYR A 116 -3.66 -0.69 -0.94
C TYR A 116 -4.59 -1.01 -2.10
N SER A 117 -4.11 -0.84 -3.32
CA SER A 117 -4.82 -1.22 -4.53
C SER A 117 -4.01 -2.17 -5.38
N VAL A 118 -4.70 -2.95 -6.20
CA VAL A 118 -4.14 -3.88 -7.15
C VAL A 118 -4.76 -3.65 -8.52
N VAL A 119 -3.94 -3.75 -9.55
CA VAL A 119 -4.35 -3.76 -10.94
C VAL A 119 -3.61 -4.90 -11.64
N VAL A 120 -4.31 -5.62 -12.52
CA VAL A 120 -3.70 -6.68 -13.32
C VAL A 120 -3.85 -6.30 -14.77
N SER A 121 -2.73 -6.10 -15.46
CA SER A 121 -2.76 -5.76 -16.89
C SER A 121 -3.31 -6.92 -17.73
N ALA A 122 -3.70 -6.65 -18.98
CA ALA A 122 -4.13 -7.71 -19.89
C ALA A 122 -3.03 -8.77 -20.17
N ALA A 123 -1.76 -8.40 -19.96
CA ALA A 123 -0.62 -9.31 -20.05
C ALA A 123 -0.39 -10.15 -18.77
N GLY A 124 -1.24 -9.99 -17.75
CA GLY A 124 -1.11 -10.72 -16.48
C GLY A 124 -0.16 -10.09 -15.45
N LEU A 125 0.49 -8.96 -15.78
CA LEU A 125 1.36 -8.25 -14.83
C LEU A 125 0.53 -7.67 -13.68
N VAL A 126 0.90 -8.02 -12.44
CA VAL A 126 0.26 -7.56 -11.22
C VAL A 126 0.99 -6.33 -10.72
N THR A 127 0.26 -5.23 -10.52
CA THR A 127 0.80 -4.01 -9.92
C THR A 127 0.03 -3.70 -8.65
N VAL A 128 0.75 -3.55 -7.54
CA VAL A 128 0.22 -3.17 -6.23
C VAL A 128 0.66 -1.73 -5.94
N THR A 129 -0.28 -0.87 -5.58
CA THR A 129 -0.03 0.56 -5.32
C THR A 129 -0.55 0.94 -3.95
N ALA A 130 0.27 1.62 -3.14
CA ALA A 130 -0.18 2.25 -1.90
C ALA A 130 -0.94 3.54 -2.22
N CYS A 131 -2.16 3.64 -1.73
CA CYS A 131 -3.05 4.76 -2.04
C CYS A 131 -2.87 5.94 -1.08
N GLY A 132 -2.38 5.68 0.13
CA GLY A 132 -2.19 6.67 1.18
C GLY A 132 -0.89 7.46 1.14
N THR A 133 -0.17 7.51 0.02
CA THR A 133 1.15 8.19 -0.04
C THR A 133 1.03 9.67 0.33
N GLU A 134 1.82 10.11 1.31
CA GLU A 134 1.75 11.46 1.89
C GLU A 134 2.68 12.45 1.18
N GLY A 135 3.49 11.98 0.23
CA GLY A 135 4.18 12.80 -0.77
C GLY A 135 3.60 12.61 -2.17
N ALA A 136 3.89 13.52 -3.10
CA ALA A 136 3.53 13.39 -4.52
C ALA A 136 4.17 12.17 -5.24
N THR A 137 4.86 11.31 -4.49
CA THR A 137 5.49 10.08 -4.94
C THR A 137 4.51 8.92 -4.81
N THR A 138 4.15 8.32 -5.95
CA THR A 138 3.38 7.07 -5.97
C THR A 138 4.29 5.91 -5.57
N ILE A 139 3.87 5.14 -4.57
CA ILE A 139 4.57 3.93 -4.14
C ILE A 139 3.84 2.74 -4.77
N SER A 140 4.48 2.14 -5.78
CA SER A 140 3.95 0.96 -6.46
C SER A 140 5.03 -0.08 -6.70
N ALA A 141 4.60 -1.33 -6.76
CA ALA A 141 5.43 -2.47 -7.08
C ALA A 141 4.72 -3.31 -8.15
N SER A 142 5.45 -3.77 -9.17
CA SER A 142 4.90 -4.57 -10.26
C SER A 142 5.76 -5.80 -10.56
N ARG A 143 5.11 -6.93 -10.88
CA ARG A 143 5.73 -8.19 -11.29
C ARG A 143 4.87 -8.92 -12.31
#